data_AF-A0ABC8EHC8-F1
#
_entry.id   AF-A0ABC8EHC8-F1
#
_cell.length_a   1.000
_cell.length_b   1.000
_cell.length_c   1.000
_cell.angle_alpha   90.00
_cell.angle_beta   90.00
_cell.angle_gamma   90.00
#
_symmetry.space_group_name_H-M   'P 1'
#
loop_
_entity.id
_entity.type
_entity.pdbx_description
1 polymer ?
#
loop_
_entity_poly.entity_id
_entity_poly.type
_entity_poly.pdbx_seq_one_letter_code
_entity_poly.pdbx_strand_id
1 'polypeptide(L)'
;MVRLNNRKLKVILENTEQVINDLDFDLEQYEELDGRKKEMCARAIRNDIADIFKNLEDYLALVLKKIGVCVNDKSFKDCINLALDKQLLHDEFGKYIIDKIKIRNFFSHRYNYPKTEELIKIYKGHEDLFKGHISFMKELSNNAQDEVTDIF
;
A
#
# COMPACT_ATOMS: atom_id res chain seq x y z
N MET A 1 16.99 -17.72 8.01
CA MET A 1 15.91 -16.72 7.97
C MET A 1 16.56 -15.35 7.83
N VAL A 2 16.17 -14.54 6.85
CA VAL A 2 16.79 -13.21 6.62
C VAL A 2 16.15 -12.23 7.59
N ARG A 3 16.95 -11.40 8.28
CA ARG A 3 16.40 -10.35 9.17
C ARG A 3 15.64 -9.30 8.35
N LEU A 4 14.50 -8.84 8.88
CA LEU A 4 13.74 -7.75 8.28
C LEU A 4 14.56 -6.46 8.36
N ASN A 5 14.62 -5.70 7.27
CA ASN A 5 15.32 -4.42 7.28
C ASN A 5 14.38 -3.34 7.84
N ASN A 6 14.40 -3.14 9.16
CA ASN A 6 13.52 -2.19 9.85
C ASN A 6 13.69 -0.75 9.36
N ARG A 7 14.88 -0.34 8.92
CA ARG A 7 15.07 0.99 8.34
C ARG A 7 14.27 1.15 7.06
N LYS A 8 14.29 0.14 6.18
CA LYS A 8 13.47 0.15 4.97
C LYS A 8 11.97 0.09 5.28
N LEU A 9 11.58 -0.71 6.28
CA LEU A 9 10.18 -0.78 6.71
C LEU A 9 9.69 0.57 7.21
N LYS A 10 10.48 1.29 8.02
CA LYS A 10 10.16 2.64 8.49
C LYS A 10 9.97 3.63 7.33
N VAL A 11 10.85 3.62 6.34
CA VAL A 11 10.70 4.47 5.14
C VAL A 11 9.42 4.14 4.38
N ILE A 12 9.11 2.86 4.18
CA ILE A 12 7.87 2.44 3.50
C ILE A 12 6.63 2.87 4.30
N LEU A 13 6.68 2.72 5.63
CA LEU A 13 5.62 3.16 6.54
C LEU A 13 5.39 4.67 6.45
N GLU A 14 6.46 5.47 6.59
CA GLU A 14 6.41 6.94 6.50
C GLU A 14 5.83 7.39 5.15
N ASN A 15 6.29 6.80 4.05
CA ASN A 15 5.77 7.08 2.72
C ASN A 15 4.29 6.70 2.60
N THR A 16 3.88 5.57 3.18
CA THR A 16 2.48 5.12 3.11
C THR A 16 1.58 6.05 3.91
N GLU A 17 2.00 6.46 5.11
CA GLU A 17 1.25 7.42 5.93
C GLU A 17 1.11 8.76 5.23
N GLN A 18 2.20 9.27 4.64
CA GLN A 18 2.17 10.52 3.90
C GLN A 18 1.17 10.46 2.73
N VAL A 19 1.26 9.42 1.90
CA VAL A 19 0.35 9.25 0.74
C VAL A 19 -1.11 9.13 1.18
N ILE A 20 -1.41 8.46 2.29
CA ILE A 20 -2.78 8.39 2.82
C ILE A 20 -3.28 9.75 3.29
N ASN A 21 -2.43 10.53 3.99
CA ASN A 21 -2.81 11.88 4.44
C ASN A 21 -3.02 12.85 3.26
N ASP A 22 -2.15 12.80 2.26
CA ASP A 22 -2.26 13.62 1.05
C ASP A 22 -3.54 13.25 0.28
N LEU A 23 -3.85 11.95 0.17
CA LEU A 23 -5.08 11.47 -0.44
C LEU A 23 -6.34 11.91 0.33
N ASP A 24 -6.34 11.81 1.66
CA ASP A 24 -7.44 12.29 2.51
C ASP A 24 -7.71 13.78 2.23
N PHE A 25 -6.66 14.60 2.21
CA PHE A 25 -6.77 16.04 1.93
C PHE A 25 -7.33 16.30 0.51
N ASP A 26 -6.80 15.64 -0.51
CA ASP A 26 -7.24 15.85 -1.89
C ASP A 26 -8.69 15.41 -2.09
N LEU A 27 -9.13 14.33 -1.44
CA LEU A 27 -10.51 13.86 -1.51
C LEU A 27 -11.51 14.84 -0.91
N GLU A 28 -11.16 15.49 0.20
CA GLU A 28 -11.97 16.55 0.81
C GLU A 28 -12.12 17.73 -0.15
N GLN A 29 -11.04 18.15 -0.82
CA GLN A 29 -11.07 19.26 -1.76
C GLN A 29 -11.81 18.92 -3.06
N TYR A 30 -11.70 17.67 -3.54
CA TYR A 30 -12.20 17.26 -4.85
C TYR A 30 -13.69 17.54 -5.09
N GLU A 31 -14.51 17.39 -4.04
CA GLU A 31 -15.96 17.60 -4.14
C GLU A 31 -16.32 19.07 -4.40
N GLU A 32 -15.54 20.00 -3.86
CA GLU A 32 -15.79 21.44 -3.92
C GLU A 32 -15.17 22.12 -5.15
N LEU A 33 -14.17 21.48 -5.77
CA LEU A 33 -13.45 22.04 -6.91
C LEU A 33 -14.20 21.87 -8.24
N ASP A 34 -14.00 22.84 -9.14
CA ASP A 34 -14.47 22.82 -10.52
C ASP A 34 -13.34 23.06 -11.55
N GLY A 35 -13.69 22.88 -12.83
CA GLY A 35 -12.83 23.16 -13.98
C GLY A 35 -11.41 22.60 -13.85
N ARG A 36 -10.43 23.45 -14.18
CA ARG A 36 -9.00 23.06 -14.19
C ARG A 36 -8.48 22.65 -12.81
N LYS A 37 -9.00 23.22 -11.73
CA LYS A 37 -8.56 22.87 -10.36
C LYS A 37 -9.01 21.45 -10.02
N LYS A 38 -10.26 21.09 -10.35
CA LYS A 38 -10.77 19.73 -10.19
C LYS A 38 -9.95 18.73 -10.99
N GLU A 39 -9.55 19.07 -12.22
CA GLU A 39 -8.68 18.21 -13.04
C GLU A 39 -7.28 18.02 -12.43
N MET A 40 -6.71 19.05 -11.81
CA MET A 40 -5.40 18.95 -11.14
C MET A 40 -5.50 18.04 -9.91
N CYS A 41 -6.50 18.26 -9.06
CA CYS A 41 -6.79 17.41 -7.91
C CYS A 41 -7.06 15.95 -8.35
N ALA A 42 -7.81 15.74 -9.44
CA ALA A 42 -8.06 14.41 -10.01
C ALA A 42 -6.78 13.66 -10.42
N ARG A 43 -5.74 14.39 -10.82
CA ARG A 43 -4.42 13.81 -11.17
C ARG A 43 -3.62 13.49 -9.91
N ALA A 44 -3.71 14.31 -8.88
CA ALA A 44 -3.05 14.08 -7.59
C ALA A 44 -3.60 12.80 -6.93
N ILE A 45 -4.93 12.70 -6.76
CA ILE A 45 -5.63 11.48 -6.29
C ILE A 45 -5.18 10.22 -7.06
N ARG A 46 -5.05 10.33 -8.38
CA ARG A 46 -4.60 9.21 -9.22
C ARG A 46 -3.16 8.80 -8.89
N ASN A 47 -2.27 9.76 -8.68
CA ASN A 47 -0.89 9.50 -8.32
C ASN A 47 -0.80 8.90 -6.92
N ASP A 48 -1.54 9.42 -5.96
CA ASP A 48 -1.52 8.90 -4.59
C ASP A 48 -1.99 7.44 -4.55
N ILE A 49 -3.05 7.10 -5.29
CA ILE A 49 -3.52 5.71 -5.41
C ILE A 49 -2.48 4.82 -6.11
N ALA A 50 -1.76 5.34 -7.10
CA ALA A 50 -0.66 4.60 -7.72
C ALA A 50 0.48 4.36 -6.71
N ASP A 51 0.81 5.37 -5.90
CA ASP A 51 1.85 5.30 -4.89
C ASP A 51 1.47 4.38 -3.73
N ILE A 52 0.19 4.25 -3.37
CA ILE A 52 -0.29 3.19 -2.46
C ILE A 52 0.09 1.80 -2.98
N PHE A 53 -0.19 1.50 -4.25
CA PHE A 53 0.16 0.20 -4.82
C PHE A 53 1.67 -0.02 -4.88
N LYS A 54 2.43 1.02 -5.19
CA LYS A 54 3.89 0.97 -5.21
C LYS A 54 4.48 0.72 -3.83
N ASN A 55 4.00 1.43 -2.81
CA ASN A 55 4.41 1.22 -1.42
C ASN A 55 4.08 -0.20 -0.95
N LEU A 56 2.94 -0.76 -1.38
CA LEU A 56 2.59 -2.15 -1.11
C LEU A 56 3.52 -3.14 -1.83
N GLU A 57 3.93 -2.87 -3.07
CA GLU A 57 4.92 -3.69 -3.77
C GLU A 57 6.28 -3.69 -3.05
N ASP A 58 6.75 -2.52 -2.65
CA ASP A 58 7.99 -2.36 -1.89
C ASP A 58 7.92 -3.08 -0.53
N TYR A 59 6.76 -2.97 0.14
CA TYR A 59 6.49 -3.70 1.38
C TYR A 59 6.55 -5.22 1.17
N LEU A 60 5.83 -5.75 0.18
CA LEU A 60 5.81 -7.19 -0.14
C LEU A 60 7.21 -7.70 -0.48
N ALA A 61 7.96 -6.95 -1.30
CA ALA A 61 9.34 -7.28 -1.61
C ALA A 61 10.24 -7.34 -0.36
N LEU A 62 10.00 -6.47 0.61
CA LEU A 62 10.72 -6.45 1.88
C LEU A 62 10.36 -7.64 2.78
N VAL A 63 9.07 -7.86 3.04
CA VAL A 63 8.62 -8.89 4.00
C VAL A 63 8.77 -10.30 3.45
N LEU A 64 8.53 -10.53 2.16
CA LEU A 64 8.70 -11.84 1.54
C LEU A 64 10.18 -12.24 1.42
N LYS A 65 11.08 -11.26 1.27
CA LYS A 65 12.52 -11.52 1.33
C LYS A 65 12.96 -12.09 2.70
N LYS A 66 12.28 -11.73 3.80
CA LYS A 66 12.54 -12.30 5.16
C LYS A 66 12.46 -13.83 5.15
N ILE A 67 11.51 -14.37 4.39
CA ILE A 67 11.22 -15.81 4.28
C ILE A 67 11.89 -16.46 3.04
N GLY A 68 12.82 -15.76 2.38
CA GLY A 68 13.59 -16.31 1.26
C GLY A 68 12.83 -16.33 -0.07
N VAL A 69 11.75 -15.57 -0.20
CA VAL A 69 10.95 -15.48 -1.43
C VAL A 69 11.42 -14.29 -2.25
N CYS A 70 11.75 -14.54 -3.51
CA CYS A 70 11.94 -13.49 -4.50
C CYS A 70 10.57 -13.11 -5.09
N VAL A 71 10.37 -11.83 -5.38
CA VAL A 71 9.10 -11.33 -5.95
C VAL A 71 9.12 -11.25 -7.48
N ASN A 72 10.31 -11.31 -8.10
CA ASN A 72 10.47 -11.15 -9.56
C ASN A 72 9.94 -12.34 -10.36
N ASP A 73 9.82 -13.51 -9.72
CA ASP A 73 9.34 -14.76 -10.29
C ASP A 73 7.85 -15.03 -9.99
N LYS A 74 7.15 -14.07 -9.36
CA LYS A 74 5.76 -14.24 -8.91
C LYS A 74 4.86 -13.12 -9.38
N SER A 75 3.59 -13.44 -9.61
CA SER A 75 2.62 -12.37 -9.86
C SER A 75 2.36 -11.58 -8.58
N PHE A 76 1.91 -10.33 -8.71
CA PHE A 76 1.54 -9.50 -7.56
C PHE A 76 0.47 -10.18 -6.68
N LYS A 77 -0.48 -10.89 -7.31
CA LYS A 77 -1.49 -11.68 -6.60
C LYS A 77 -0.87 -12.79 -5.76
N ASP A 78 0.11 -13.50 -6.31
CA ASP A 78 0.78 -14.59 -5.61
C ASP A 78 1.58 -14.04 -4.42
N CYS A 79 2.22 -12.89 -4.57
CA CYS A 79 2.92 -12.22 -3.46
C CYS A 79 1.96 -11.86 -2.32
N ILE A 80 0.77 -11.32 -2.62
CA ILE A 80 -0.23 -11.01 -1.59
C ILE A 80 -0.70 -12.28 -0.89
N ASN A 81 -1.09 -13.32 -1.64
CA ASN A 81 -1.52 -14.59 -1.06
C ASN A 81 -0.45 -15.19 -0.15
N LEU A 82 0.81 -15.17 -0.59
CA LEU A 82 1.91 -15.69 0.23
C LEU A 82 2.12 -14.88 1.51
N ALA A 83 1.98 -13.55 1.44
CA ALA A 83 2.10 -12.70 2.61
C ALA A 83 0.94 -12.91 3.60
N LEU A 84 -0.28 -13.13 3.10
CA LEU A 84 -1.44 -13.51 3.91
C LEU A 84 -1.23 -14.86 4.60
N ASP A 85 -0.83 -15.90 3.85
CA ASP A 85 -0.55 -17.24 4.37
C ASP A 85 0.51 -17.25 5.47
N LYS A 86 1.41 -16.27 5.44
CA LYS A 86 2.52 -16.12 6.40
C LYS A 86 2.27 -15.07 7.47
N GLN A 87 1.06 -14.49 7.52
CA GLN A 87 0.71 -13.43 8.47
C GLN A 87 1.69 -12.25 8.42
N LEU A 88 2.17 -11.93 7.22
CA LEU A 88 3.05 -10.79 6.91
C LEU A 88 2.28 -9.67 6.20
N LEU A 89 0.95 -9.74 6.16
CA LEU A 89 0.08 -8.72 5.61
C LEU A 89 -1.22 -8.71 6.42
N HIS A 90 -1.80 -7.53 6.63
CA HIS A 90 -3.09 -7.41 7.30
C HIS A 90 -4.17 -8.12 6.48
N ASP A 91 -4.92 -9.04 7.11
CA ASP A 91 -5.73 -10.03 6.40
C ASP A 91 -6.86 -9.40 5.57
N GLU A 92 -7.68 -8.54 6.19
CA GLU A 92 -8.80 -7.88 5.53
C GLU A 92 -8.32 -6.94 4.41
N PHE A 93 -7.22 -6.22 4.67
CA PHE A 93 -6.60 -5.33 3.69
C PHE A 93 -6.08 -6.14 2.49
N GLY A 94 -5.34 -7.22 2.71
CA GLY A 94 -4.78 -8.03 1.62
C GLY A 94 -5.87 -8.65 0.74
N LYS A 95 -6.93 -9.19 1.36
CA LYS A 95 -8.11 -9.70 0.64
C LYS A 95 -8.78 -8.60 -0.18
N TYR A 96 -8.98 -7.43 0.41
CA TYR A 96 -9.56 -6.28 -0.27
C TYR A 96 -8.74 -5.86 -1.50
N ILE A 97 -7.41 -5.80 -1.38
CA ILE A 97 -6.50 -5.43 -2.47
C ILE A 97 -6.49 -6.48 -3.59
N ILE A 98 -6.59 -7.78 -3.28
CA ILE A 98 -6.66 -8.84 -4.30
C ILE A 98 -7.80 -8.57 -5.29
N ASP A 99 -8.97 -8.14 -4.79
CA ASP A 99 -10.13 -7.82 -5.62
C ASP A 99 -9.91 -6.57 -6.50
N LYS A 100 -8.92 -5.74 -6.17
CA LYS A 100 -8.57 -4.50 -6.90
C LYS A 100 -7.32 -4.62 -7.76
N ILE A 101 -6.72 -5.81 -7.90
CA ILE A 101 -5.50 -6.03 -8.71
C ILE A 101 -5.63 -5.53 -10.15
N LYS A 102 -6.82 -5.62 -10.75
CA LYS A 102 -7.06 -5.09 -12.10
C LYS A 102 -6.76 -3.59 -12.18
N ILE A 103 -7.10 -2.83 -11.14
CA ILE A 103 -6.86 -1.39 -11.05
C ILE A 103 -5.36 -1.11 -10.97
N ARG A 104 -4.63 -1.82 -10.11
CA ARG A 104 -3.17 -1.77 -10.05
C ARG A 104 -2.53 -2.00 -11.42
N ASN A 105 -2.98 -3.02 -12.16
CA ASN A 105 -2.42 -3.36 -13.47
C ASN A 105 -2.64 -2.26 -14.52
N PHE A 106 -3.68 -1.42 -14.41
CA PHE A 106 -3.83 -0.26 -15.30
C PHE A 106 -2.74 0.80 -15.08
N PHE A 107 -2.27 0.97 -13.84
CA PHE A 107 -1.13 1.86 -13.59
C PHE A 107 0.17 1.34 -14.24
N SER A 108 0.31 0.02 -14.38
CA SER A 108 1.45 -0.62 -15.06
C SER A 108 1.34 -0.60 -16.59
N HIS A 109 0.12 -0.61 -17.15
CA HIS A 109 -0.12 -0.69 -18.60
C HIS A 109 -0.91 0.55 -19.06
N ARG A 110 -0.19 1.55 -19.61
CA ARG A 110 -0.62 2.92 -19.96
C ARG A 110 -1.79 3.08 -20.96
N TYR A 111 -2.59 2.05 -21.23
CA TYR A 111 -3.54 2.03 -22.34
C TYR A 111 -5.00 2.32 -21.95
N ASN A 112 -5.34 2.43 -20.66
CA ASN A 112 -6.63 2.97 -20.21
C ASN A 112 -6.58 3.29 -18.72
N TYR A 113 -6.46 4.56 -18.36
CA TYR A 113 -6.50 4.94 -16.93
C TYR A 113 -7.94 4.86 -16.42
N PRO A 114 -8.18 4.24 -15.24
CA PRO A 114 -9.49 4.27 -14.61
C PRO A 114 -9.93 5.70 -14.37
N LYS A 115 -11.24 5.93 -14.38
CA LYS A 115 -11.77 7.26 -14.06
C LYS A 115 -11.44 7.60 -12.61
N THR A 116 -11.21 8.87 -12.31
CA THR A 116 -10.87 9.30 -10.94
C THR A 116 -11.94 8.86 -9.95
N GLU A 117 -13.22 8.89 -10.33
CA GLU A 117 -14.33 8.44 -9.50
C GLU A 117 -14.30 6.93 -9.18
N GLU A 118 -13.74 6.11 -10.08
CA GLU A 118 -13.52 4.68 -9.81
C GLU A 118 -12.34 4.48 -8.87
N LEU A 119 -11.32 5.32 -8.99
CA LEU A 119 -10.16 5.31 -8.10
C LEU A 119 -10.53 5.77 -6.68
N ILE A 120 -11.32 6.83 -6.54
CA ILE A 120 -11.82 7.33 -5.25
C ILE A 120 -12.50 6.20 -4.46
N LYS A 121 -13.31 5.36 -5.11
CA LYS A 121 -14.01 4.23 -4.48
C LYS A 121 -13.10 3.14 -3.93
N ILE A 122 -11.82 3.12 -4.30
CA ILE A 122 -10.84 2.17 -3.73
C ILE A 122 -10.56 2.51 -2.27
N TYR A 123 -10.58 3.80 -1.95
CA TYR A 123 -10.18 4.30 -0.64
C TYR A 123 -11.37 4.83 0.16
N LYS A 124 -12.22 5.67 -0.46
CA LYS A 124 -13.36 6.30 0.22
C LYS A 124 -14.38 5.25 0.70
N GLY A 125 -14.66 5.24 1.99
CA GLY A 125 -15.50 4.24 2.68
C GLY A 125 -14.75 2.97 3.10
N HIS A 126 -13.44 2.90 2.87
CA HIS A 126 -12.56 1.78 3.22
C HIS A 126 -11.30 2.23 3.98
N GLU A 127 -11.28 3.47 4.47
CA GLU A 127 -10.13 4.13 5.09
C GLU A 127 -9.57 3.30 6.25
N ASP A 128 -10.45 2.67 7.03
CA ASP A 128 -10.09 1.81 8.17
C ASP A 128 -9.23 0.60 7.75
N LEU A 129 -9.40 0.07 6.54
CA LEU A 129 -8.57 -1.04 6.04
C LEU A 129 -7.13 -0.58 5.82
N PHE A 130 -6.94 0.62 5.26
CA PHE A 130 -5.62 1.21 5.02
C PHE A 130 -4.94 1.59 6.33
N LYS A 131 -5.69 2.25 7.23
CA LYS A 131 -5.22 2.60 8.58
C LYS A 131 -4.88 1.36 9.40
N GLY A 132 -5.70 0.30 9.30
CA GLY A 132 -5.44 -1.00 9.92
C GLY A 132 -4.15 -1.64 9.41
N HIS A 133 -3.89 -1.57 8.10
CA HIS A 133 -2.63 -2.05 7.54
C HIS A 133 -1.41 -1.22 8.00
N ILE A 134 -1.53 0.10 8.11
CA ILE A 134 -0.48 0.96 8.68
C ILE A 134 -0.16 0.57 10.12
N SER A 135 -1.18 0.38 10.96
CA SER A 135 -1.01 -0.10 12.33
C SER A 135 -0.31 -1.45 12.39
N PHE A 136 -0.71 -2.39 11.52
CA PHE A 136 -0.06 -3.68 11.39
C PHE A 136 1.43 -3.57 11.01
N MET A 137 1.78 -2.66 10.09
CA MET A 137 3.19 -2.40 9.74
C MET A 137 3.98 -1.81 10.91
N LYS A 138 3.37 -0.94 11.73
CA LYS A 138 3.98 -0.40 12.96
C LYS A 138 4.27 -1.50 13.97
N GLU A 139 3.30 -2.38 14.21
CA GLU A 139 3.48 -3.53 15.12
C GLU A 139 4.61 -4.45 14.64
N LEU A 140 4.66 -4.77 13.35
CA LEU A 140 5.77 -5.54 12.77
C LEU A 140 7.13 -4.86 12.94
N SER A 141 7.18 -3.54 12.79
CA SER A 141 8.40 -2.75 12.98
C SER A 141 8.87 -2.77 14.43
N ASN A 142 7.95 -2.65 15.39
CA ASN A 142 8.24 -2.66 16.83
C ASN A 142 8.68 -4.06 17.30
N ASN A 143 7.97 -5.11 16.91
CA ASN A 143 8.33 -6.49 17.26
C ASN A 143 9.70 -6.88 16.69
N ALA A 144 10.07 -6.33 15.53
CA ALA A 144 11.40 -6.54 14.96
C ALA A 144 12.51 -5.74 15.67
N GLN A 145 12.19 -4.78 16.54
CA GLN A 145 13.16 -4.15 17.45
C GLN A 145 13.38 -5.00 18.71
N ASP A 146 12.35 -5.66 19.23
CA ASP A 146 12.46 -6.50 20.44
C ASP A 146 13.39 -7.72 20.23
N GLU A 147 13.42 -8.31 19.03
CA GLU A 147 14.40 -9.35 18.65
C GLU A 147 15.88 -8.88 18.75
N VAL A 148 16.14 -7.58 18.85
CA VAL A 148 17.49 -7.00 19.01
C VAL A 148 17.88 -6.88 20.49
N THR A 149 16.91 -6.84 21.40
CA THR A 149 17.13 -6.57 22.83
C THR A 149 17.32 -7.84 23.67
N ASP A 150 16.98 -9.01 23.15
CA ASP A 150 17.14 -10.32 23.81
C ASP A 150 18.59 -10.87 23.79
N ILE A 151 19.59 -10.00 23.76
CA ILE A 151 21.01 -10.36 23.91
C ILE A 151 21.64 -9.48 24.97
N PHE A 152 21.19 -9.56 26.22
CA PHE A 152 21.96 -9.15 27.40
C PHE A 152 21.64 -10.03 28.60
#